data_AF-A0AAU1H3N3-F1
#
_entry.id   AF-A0AAU1H3N3-F1
#
_cell.length_a   1.000
_cell.length_b   1.000
_cell.length_c   1.000
_cell.angle_alpha   90.00
_cell.angle_beta   90.00
_cell.angle_gamma   90.00
#
_symmetry.space_group_name_H-M   'P 1'
#
loop_
_entity.id
_entity.type
_entity.pdbx_description
1 polymer ?
#
loop_
_entity_poly.entity_id
_entity_poly.type
_entity_poly.pdbx_seq_one_letter_code
_entity_poly.pdbx_strand_id
1 'polypeptide(L)'
;MGDPSTAPVPVTDDPAQYDEGFGTEIGVGPHPLPWPVGERYDPELLAHGDRRNVGDEYRYWSREAIVADLDLRRHDFHVAVENWGHDFNIGSVVRTANAFLAKEVHIVGRRRWNRRGAMVTDRYQHVRHHPDTADLTAWAASEGLPIIGIDNLPGAVPLERTELPRRCVLLFGQEGPGLTEEARKHASMVCSIAQFGSTRSINAGAAAAIAMHAWVQRYADIPGGGA
;
A
#
# COMPACT_ATOMS: atom_id res chain seq x y z
N MET A 1 -57.17 -25.18 19.41
CA MET A 1 -57.38 -24.12 18.41
C MET A 1 -56.09 -23.33 18.34
N GLY A 2 -55.34 -23.50 17.25
CA GLY A 2 -54.09 -22.79 17.03
C GLY A 2 -54.37 -21.37 16.57
N ASP A 3 -53.57 -20.43 17.06
CA ASP A 3 -53.48 -19.08 16.54
C ASP A 3 -52.50 -19.09 15.35
N PRO A 4 -52.95 -18.75 14.12
CA PRO A 4 -52.08 -18.64 12.96
C PRO A 4 -51.75 -17.16 12.72
N SER A 5 -50.46 -16.81 12.77
CA SER A 5 -49.81 -15.75 11.98
C SER A 5 -48.82 -14.94 12.82
N THR A 6 -47.55 -15.28 12.71
CA THR A 6 -46.57 -14.36 12.10
C THR A 6 -45.33 -15.16 11.76
N ALA A 7 -44.93 -15.08 10.49
CA ALA A 7 -43.91 -15.90 9.85
C ALA A 7 -42.51 -15.68 10.45
N PRO A 8 -41.60 -16.68 10.37
CA PRO A 8 -40.22 -16.51 10.80
C PRO A 8 -39.52 -15.47 9.91
N VAL A 9 -38.86 -14.51 10.56
CA VAL A 9 -37.93 -13.58 9.91
C VAL A 9 -36.78 -14.40 9.33
N PRO A 10 -36.36 -14.22 8.06
CA PRO A 10 -35.22 -14.96 7.55
C PRO A 10 -33.97 -14.46 8.28
N VAL A 11 -33.31 -15.38 8.99
CA VAL A 11 -31.94 -15.16 9.48
C VAL A 11 -31.05 -15.26 8.24
N THR A 12 -30.62 -14.12 7.72
CA THR A 12 -29.57 -14.07 6.70
C THR A 12 -28.23 -14.29 7.40
N ASP A 13 -27.61 -15.43 7.14
CA ASP A 13 -26.29 -15.86 7.64
C ASP A 13 -25.12 -15.13 6.97
N ASP A 14 -25.32 -13.88 6.55
CA ASP A 14 -24.26 -13.05 5.97
C ASP A 14 -23.79 -12.06 7.05
N PRO A 15 -22.53 -12.12 7.51
CA PRO A 15 -22.05 -11.13 8.47
C PRO A 15 -22.14 -9.76 7.80
N ALA A 16 -22.93 -8.87 8.41
CA ALA A 16 -23.06 -7.49 7.99
C ALA A 16 -21.66 -6.93 7.66
N GLN A 17 -21.46 -6.51 6.41
CA GLN A 17 -20.28 -5.76 6.02
C GLN A 17 -20.17 -4.56 6.96
N TYR A 18 -19.03 -4.43 7.63
CA TYR A 18 -18.74 -3.46 8.69
C TYR A 18 -18.84 -1.97 8.28
N ASP A 19 -19.45 -1.63 7.15
CA ASP A 19 -19.30 -0.31 6.52
C ASP A 19 -20.61 0.44 6.21
N GLU A 20 -21.78 -0.15 6.50
CA GLU A 20 -23.05 0.59 6.39
C GLU A 20 -23.29 1.42 7.67
N GLY A 21 -22.59 2.56 7.81
CA GLY A 21 -23.04 3.62 8.74
C GLY A 21 -21.99 4.42 9.51
N PHE A 22 -20.68 4.22 9.30
CA PHE A 22 -19.62 4.89 10.08
C PHE A 22 -18.72 5.84 9.28
N GLY A 23 -19.26 6.59 8.32
CA GLY A 23 -18.50 7.59 7.56
C GLY A 23 -18.97 9.01 7.83
N THR A 24 -18.10 9.88 8.35
CA THR A 24 -18.20 11.32 8.07
C THR A 24 -18.17 11.51 6.55
N GLU A 25 -18.98 12.44 6.03
CA GLU A 25 -18.99 12.74 4.59
C GLU A 25 -17.58 13.21 4.17
N ILE A 26 -16.84 12.36 3.44
CA ILE A 26 -15.47 12.67 3.05
C ILE A 26 -15.50 13.72 1.93
N GLY A 27 -14.71 14.77 2.11
CA GLY A 27 -14.47 15.78 1.09
C GLY A 27 -15.14 17.13 1.37
N VAL A 28 -15.16 17.96 0.33
CA VAL A 28 -15.57 19.37 0.41
C VAL A 28 -16.55 19.69 -0.72
N GLY A 29 -17.45 20.64 -0.47
CA GLY A 29 -18.36 21.17 -1.50
C GLY A 29 -17.63 22.05 -2.53
N PRO A 30 -18.39 22.69 -3.44
CA PRO A 30 -17.83 23.63 -4.41
C PRO A 30 -16.99 24.73 -3.74
N HIS A 31 -15.90 25.14 -4.39
CA HIS A 31 -15.08 26.23 -3.91
C HIS A 31 -15.79 27.58 -4.15
N PRO A 32 -15.85 28.49 -3.14
CA PRO A 32 -16.44 29.80 -3.33
C PRO A 32 -15.67 30.64 -4.37
N LEU A 33 -16.37 31.55 -5.04
CA LEU A 33 -15.73 32.53 -5.91
C LEU A 33 -15.07 33.66 -5.09
N PRO A 34 -13.96 34.26 -5.57
CA PRO A 34 -13.23 33.91 -6.79
C PRO A 34 -12.42 32.62 -6.62
N TRP A 35 -12.38 31.80 -7.67
CA TRP A 35 -11.59 30.58 -7.67
C TRP A 35 -10.08 30.86 -7.64
N PRO A 36 -9.29 29.98 -7.02
CA PRO A 36 -7.84 30.08 -7.08
C PRO A 36 -7.35 29.89 -8.53
N VAL A 37 -6.26 30.58 -8.88
CA VAL A 37 -5.65 30.52 -10.20
C VAL A 37 -4.41 29.62 -10.15
N GLY A 38 -4.26 28.76 -11.17
CA GLY A 38 -3.06 27.94 -11.37
C GLY A 38 -3.37 26.62 -12.06
N GLU A 39 -2.39 26.09 -12.82
CA GLU A 39 -2.54 24.87 -13.62
C GLU A 39 -2.79 23.60 -12.78
N ARG A 40 -2.49 23.66 -11.48
CA ARG A 40 -2.73 22.55 -10.55
C ARG A 40 -4.19 22.33 -10.21
N TYR A 41 -5.04 23.35 -10.34
CA TYR A 41 -6.45 23.25 -9.95
C TYR A 41 -7.30 22.67 -11.07
N ASP A 42 -8.20 21.75 -10.71
CA ASP A 42 -9.16 21.16 -11.61
C ASP A 42 -10.47 21.98 -11.57
N PRO A 43 -10.90 22.60 -12.69
CA PRO A 43 -12.13 23.40 -12.75
C PRO A 43 -13.40 22.63 -12.36
N GLU A 44 -13.48 21.33 -12.65
CA GLU A 44 -14.65 20.51 -12.33
C GLU A 44 -14.75 20.30 -10.82
N LEU A 45 -13.61 20.06 -10.16
CA LEU A 45 -13.57 19.92 -8.71
C LEU A 45 -13.88 21.24 -8.01
N LEU A 46 -13.40 22.37 -8.54
CA LEU A 46 -13.74 23.69 -8.01
C LEU A 46 -15.25 23.98 -8.13
N ALA A 47 -15.87 23.61 -9.26
CA ALA A 47 -17.29 23.85 -9.54
C ALA A 47 -18.24 22.96 -8.74
N HIS A 48 -17.88 21.69 -8.55
CA HIS A 48 -18.79 20.66 -8.04
C HIS A 48 -18.41 20.10 -6.66
N GLY A 49 -17.23 20.49 -6.17
CA GLY A 49 -16.65 19.97 -4.94
C GLY A 49 -15.75 18.77 -5.16
N ASP A 50 -14.98 18.43 -4.13
CA ASP A 50 -13.98 17.37 -4.16
C ASP A 50 -14.27 16.33 -3.08
N ARG A 51 -14.86 15.20 -3.50
CA ARG A 51 -15.22 14.06 -2.63
C ARG A 51 -14.12 12.99 -2.54
N ARG A 52 -12.95 13.21 -3.15
CA ARG A 52 -11.87 12.22 -3.14
C ARG A 52 -11.29 12.09 -1.73
N ASN A 53 -10.72 10.93 -1.40
CA ASN A 53 -10.01 10.76 -0.14
C ASN A 53 -8.54 11.21 -0.29
N VAL A 54 -8.32 12.52 -0.34
CA VAL A 54 -7.01 13.17 -0.42
C VAL A 54 -6.82 14.10 0.77
N GLY A 55 -5.56 14.41 1.11
CA GLY A 55 -5.22 15.41 2.12
C GLY A 55 -5.81 16.78 1.80
N ASP A 56 -6.04 17.60 2.81
CA ASP A 56 -6.71 18.90 2.66
C ASP A 56 -5.89 19.86 1.78
N GLU A 57 -4.57 19.75 1.80
CA GLU A 57 -3.65 20.51 0.96
C GLU A 57 -3.81 20.24 -0.55
N TYR A 58 -4.35 19.06 -0.91
CA TYR A 58 -4.56 18.63 -2.30
C TYR A 58 -6.00 18.82 -2.79
N ARG A 59 -6.87 19.42 -1.99
CA ARG A 59 -8.26 19.64 -2.40
C ARG A 59 -8.33 20.46 -3.67
N TYR A 60 -9.18 20.02 -4.58
CA TYR A 60 -9.39 20.60 -5.91
C TYR A 60 -8.19 20.52 -6.85
N TRP A 61 -7.07 19.89 -6.46
CA TRP A 61 -5.95 19.69 -7.37
C TRP A 61 -6.28 18.58 -8.37
N SER A 62 -5.82 18.74 -9.60
CA SER A 62 -5.83 17.64 -10.57
C SER A 62 -4.99 16.49 -10.03
N ARG A 63 -5.34 15.27 -10.44
CA ARG A 63 -4.60 14.08 -10.03
C ARG A 63 -3.12 14.19 -10.43
N GLU A 64 -2.87 14.71 -11.62
CA GLU A 64 -1.55 14.88 -12.21
C GLU A 64 -0.71 15.86 -11.37
N ALA A 65 -1.32 16.94 -10.89
CA ALA A 65 -0.66 17.88 -9.99
C ALA A 65 -0.30 17.26 -8.64
N ILE A 66 -1.20 16.44 -8.08
CA ILE A 66 -0.91 15.68 -6.84
C ILE A 66 0.27 14.73 -7.07
N VAL A 67 0.25 13.94 -8.15
CA VAL A 67 1.36 13.02 -8.46
C VAL A 67 2.68 13.78 -8.61
N ALA A 68 2.68 14.88 -9.36
CA ALA A 68 3.87 15.71 -9.55
C ALA A 68 4.43 16.27 -8.24
N ASP A 69 3.56 16.70 -7.31
CA ASP A 69 3.99 17.19 -6.01
C ASP A 69 4.54 16.08 -5.10
N LEU A 70 3.90 14.90 -5.09
CA LEU A 70 4.40 13.75 -4.35
C LEU A 70 5.78 13.30 -4.88
N ASP A 71 5.99 13.34 -6.20
CA ASP A 71 7.24 12.93 -6.85
C ASP A 71 8.45 13.77 -6.42
N LEU A 72 8.24 15.01 -5.95
CA LEU A 72 9.30 15.86 -5.40
C LEU A 72 9.87 15.34 -4.07
N ARG A 73 9.12 14.48 -3.37
CA ARG A 73 9.41 14.08 -1.99
C ARG A 73 9.39 12.58 -1.76
N ARG A 74 9.18 11.77 -2.81
CA ARG A 74 9.25 10.31 -2.70
C ARG A 74 10.59 9.85 -2.15
N HIS A 75 10.52 8.88 -1.27
CA HIS A 75 11.67 8.21 -0.71
C HIS A 75 12.30 7.24 -1.73
N ASP A 76 13.56 6.86 -1.51
CA ASP A 76 14.31 6.05 -2.47
C ASP A 76 14.14 4.53 -2.30
N PHE A 77 13.24 4.10 -1.42
CA PHE A 77 12.87 2.69 -1.31
C PHE A 77 11.70 2.34 -2.24
N HIS A 78 11.76 1.12 -2.76
CA HIS A 78 10.75 0.52 -3.60
C HIS A 78 10.08 -0.63 -2.86
N VAL A 79 8.89 -1.01 -3.29
CA VAL A 79 8.14 -2.14 -2.74
C VAL A 79 7.81 -3.11 -3.86
N ALA A 80 8.13 -4.39 -3.69
CA ALA A 80 7.77 -5.43 -4.64
C ALA A 80 6.89 -6.49 -3.98
N VAL A 81 5.85 -6.95 -4.68
CA VAL A 81 4.95 -7.99 -4.18
C VAL A 81 4.79 -9.10 -5.21
N GLU A 82 5.05 -10.33 -4.79
CA GLU A 82 4.79 -11.52 -5.60
C GLU A 82 3.28 -11.83 -5.70
N ASN A 83 2.78 -11.93 -6.93
CA ASN A 83 1.37 -12.15 -7.26
C ASN A 83 1.18 -13.44 -8.08
N TRP A 84 1.32 -14.60 -7.43
CA TRP A 84 1.18 -15.92 -8.08
C TRP A 84 -0.19 -16.58 -7.83
N GLY A 85 -0.97 -16.07 -6.88
CA GLY A 85 -2.14 -16.72 -6.30
C GLY A 85 -3.18 -15.73 -5.79
N HIS A 86 -3.43 -15.71 -4.48
CA HIS A 86 -4.37 -14.79 -3.84
C HIS A 86 -3.73 -13.40 -3.66
N ASP A 87 -4.50 -12.35 -3.96
CA ASP A 87 -4.01 -10.98 -4.08
C ASP A 87 -4.60 -10.01 -3.04
N PHE A 88 -5.24 -10.54 -1.99
CA PHE A 88 -6.00 -9.75 -1.01
C PHE A 88 -5.19 -8.63 -0.35
N ASN A 89 -3.88 -8.82 -0.19
CA ASN A 89 -3.00 -7.85 0.46
C ASN A 89 -2.39 -6.82 -0.51
N ILE A 90 -2.43 -7.03 -1.82
CA ILE A 90 -1.73 -6.13 -2.76
C ILE A 90 -2.29 -4.71 -2.66
N GLY A 91 -3.61 -4.56 -2.55
CA GLY A 91 -4.23 -3.26 -2.36
C GLY A 91 -3.78 -2.54 -1.08
N SER A 92 -3.72 -3.24 0.06
CA SER A 92 -3.27 -2.61 1.29
C SER A 92 -1.78 -2.26 1.23
N VAL A 93 -0.95 -3.08 0.60
CA VAL A 93 0.47 -2.77 0.36
C VAL A 93 0.64 -1.51 -0.50
N VAL A 94 -0.12 -1.38 -1.60
CA VAL A 94 -0.08 -0.17 -2.45
C VAL A 94 -0.52 1.07 -1.67
N ARG A 95 -1.57 0.95 -0.85
CA ARG A 95 -2.03 2.05 0.02
C ARG A 95 -0.96 2.47 1.01
N THR A 96 -0.32 1.52 1.67
CA THR A 96 0.76 1.80 2.62
C THR A 96 1.99 2.40 1.92
N ALA A 97 2.33 1.92 0.73
CA ALA A 97 3.41 2.47 -0.09
C ALA A 97 3.13 3.92 -0.51
N ASN A 98 1.88 4.27 -0.83
CA ASN A 98 1.49 5.66 -1.06
C ASN A 98 1.60 6.50 0.22
N ALA A 99 1.11 6.00 1.35
CA ALA A 99 1.16 6.70 2.64
C ALA A 99 2.60 6.98 3.12
N PHE A 100 3.51 6.03 2.90
CA PHE A 100 4.93 6.18 3.23
C PHE A 100 5.78 6.72 2.07
N LEU A 101 5.16 7.26 1.01
CA LEU A 101 5.84 7.86 -0.13
C LEU A 101 6.96 6.99 -0.73
N ALA A 102 6.74 5.68 -0.84
CA ALA A 102 7.61 4.79 -1.59
C ALA A 102 7.80 5.29 -3.03
N LYS A 103 8.98 5.04 -3.61
CA LYS A 103 9.35 5.49 -4.95
C LYS A 103 8.40 4.93 -6.01
N GLU A 104 8.22 3.61 -5.98
CA GLU A 104 7.42 2.86 -6.94
C GLU A 104 7.04 1.50 -6.31
N VAL A 105 5.88 0.97 -6.70
CA VAL A 105 5.42 -0.37 -6.34
C VAL A 105 5.56 -1.31 -7.54
N HIS A 106 6.09 -2.49 -7.32
CA HIS A 106 6.38 -3.50 -8.33
C HIS A 106 5.48 -4.72 -8.09
N ILE A 107 4.63 -5.03 -9.06
CA ILE A 107 3.79 -6.22 -9.05
C ILE A 107 4.48 -7.29 -9.89
N VAL A 108 4.84 -8.41 -9.26
CA VAL A 108 5.59 -9.50 -9.90
C VAL A 108 4.65 -10.67 -10.19
N GLY A 109 4.69 -11.23 -11.40
CA GLY A 109 3.82 -12.34 -11.79
C GLY A 109 2.53 -11.86 -12.46
N ARG A 110 1.36 -12.20 -11.89
CA ARG A 110 0.07 -11.83 -12.49
C ARG A 110 -0.09 -10.31 -12.55
N ARG A 111 -0.41 -9.79 -13.74
CA ARG A 111 -0.61 -8.35 -13.97
C ARG A 111 -1.85 -7.77 -13.28
N ARG A 112 -2.91 -8.57 -13.18
CA ARG A 112 -4.16 -8.17 -12.51
C ARG A 112 -4.09 -8.50 -11.03
N TRP A 113 -4.57 -7.57 -10.22
CA TRP A 113 -4.61 -7.69 -8.77
C TRP A 113 -5.82 -6.92 -8.21
N ASN A 114 -6.27 -7.29 -7.02
CA ASN A 114 -7.43 -6.71 -6.34
C ASN A 114 -7.11 -5.32 -5.76
N ARG A 115 -7.68 -4.29 -6.39
CA ARG A 115 -7.46 -2.89 -6.03
C ARG A 115 -8.31 -2.38 -4.88
N ARG A 116 -9.25 -3.18 -4.36
CA ARG A 116 -10.20 -2.73 -3.32
C ARG A 116 -9.48 -2.18 -2.08
N GLY A 117 -8.47 -2.91 -1.60
CA GLY A 117 -7.66 -2.50 -0.45
C GLY A 117 -6.83 -1.22 -0.67
N ALA A 118 -6.60 -0.81 -1.93
CA ALA A 118 -5.85 0.39 -2.25
C ALA A 118 -6.65 1.68 -1.95
N MET A 119 -7.98 1.60 -1.85
CA MET A 119 -8.82 2.78 -1.62
C MET A 119 -8.51 3.92 -2.61
N VAL A 120 -8.30 3.57 -3.89
CA VAL A 120 -8.00 4.50 -5.01
C VAL A 120 -6.60 5.15 -4.94
N THR A 121 -5.79 4.87 -3.91
CA THR A 121 -4.42 5.42 -3.80
C THR A 121 -3.49 4.94 -4.91
N ASP A 122 -3.82 3.84 -5.59
CA ASP A 122 -3.12 3.36 -6.78
C ASP A 122 -3.07 4.39 -7.92
N ARG A 123 -4.01 5.36 -7.93
CA ARG A 123 -4.00 6.45 -8.91
C ARG A 123 -2.91 7.51 -8.65
N TYR A 124 -2.40 7.59 -7.42
CA TYR A 124 -1.39 8.56 -6.98
C TYR A 124 -0.03 7.91 -6.70
N GLN A 125 0.13 6.62 -7.02
CA GLN A 125 1.35 5.86 -6.84
C GLN A 125 1.83 5.30 -8.18
N HIS A 126 3.14 5.25 -8.38
CA HIS A 126 3.74 4.58 -9.52
C HIS A 126 3.66 3.07 -9.30
N VAL A 127 3.10 2.35 -10.28
CA VAL A 127 2.95 0.89 -10.22
C VAL A 127 3.52 0.28 -11.50
N ARG A 128 4.58 -0.51 -11.34
CA ARG A 128 5.23 -1.28 -12.40
C ARG A 128 4.80 -2.73 -12.35
N HIS A 129 4.68 -3.35 -13.51
CA HIS A 129 4.46 -4.79 -13.63
C HIS A 129 5.73 -5.47 -14.13
N HIS A 130 6.08 -6.59 -13.50
CA HIS A 130 7.11 -7.53 -13.92
C HIS A 130 6.44 -8.89 -14.19
N PRO A 131 6.65 -9.52 -15.36
CA PRO A 131 6.06 -10.81 -15.66
C PRO A 131 6.54 -11.92 -14.71
N ASP A 132 7.76 -11.81 -14.19
CA ASP A 132 8.34 -12.77 -13.25
C ASP A 132 9.45 -12.17 -12.38
N THR A 133 9.95 -12.99 -11.46
CA THR A 133 11.02 -12.61 -10.51
C THR A 133 12.33 -12.28 -11.23
N ALA A 134 12.64 -12.93 -12.35
CA ALA A 134 13.87 -12.65 -13.10
C ALA A 134 13.84 -11.26 -13.74
N ASP A 135 12.69 -10.82 -14.23
CA ASP A 135 12.50 -9.46 -14.75
C ASP A 135 12.65 -8.40 -13.65
N LEU A 136 12.09 -8.64 -12.46
CA LEU A 136 12.30 -7.75 -11.31
C LEU A 136 13.79 -7.67 -10.93
N THR A 137 14.49 -8.80 -10.83
CA THR A 137 15.87 -8.84 -10.38
C THR A 137 16.81 -8.21 -11.39
N ALA A 138 16.56 -8.40 -12.69
CA ALA A 138 17.29 -7.72 -13.76
C ALA A 138 17.10 -6.20 -13.69
N TRP A 139 15.86 -5.73 -13.50
CA TRP A 139 15.57 -4.31 -13.33
C TRP A 139 16.28 -3.73 -12.08
N ALA A 140 16.15 -4.40 -10.93
CA ALA A 140 16.76 -3.95 -9.68
C ALA A 140 18.30 -3.86 -9.81
N ALA A 141 18.91 -4.84 -10.49
CA ALA A 141 20.34 -4.83 -10.78
C ALA A 141 20.74 -3.65 -11.68
N SER A 142 19.95 -3.33 -12.72
CA SER A 142 20.23 -2.17 -13.58
C SER A 142 20.12 -0.82 -12.86
N GLU A 143 19.29 -0.74 -11.82
CA GLU A 143 19.11 0.44 -10.98
C GLU A 143 20.09 0.52 -9.80
N GLY A 144 20.91 -0.52 -9.63
CA GLY A 144 21.82 -0.67 -8.49
C GLY A 144 21.08 -0.76 -7.14
N LEU A 145 19.92 -1.41 -7.12
CA LEU A 145 19.06 -1.54 -5.94
C LEU A 145 19.16 -2.96 -5.35
N PRO A 146 19.67 -3.12 -4.11
CA PRO A 146 19.62 -4.41 -3.43
C PRO A 146 18.16 -4.79 -3.11
N ILE A 147 17.85 -6.07 -3.30
CA ILE A 147 16.54 -6.64 -2.93
C ILE A 147 16.63 -7.17 -1.51
N ILE A 148 15.72 -6.72 -0.66
CA ILE A 148 15.58 -7.17 0.74
C ILE A 148 14.29 -7.96 0.85
N GLY A 149 14.39 -9.27 1.02
CA GLY A 149 13.22 -10.11 1.21
C GLY A 149 12.66 -9.95 2.62
N ILE A 150 11.35 -9.81 2.77
CA ILE A 150 10.68 -9.80 4.07
C ILE A 150 9.91 -11.11 4.24
N ASP A 151 10.46 -12.02 5.04
CA ASP A 151 9.89 -13.34 5.28
C ASP A 151 10.48 -14.02 6.53
N ASN A 152 9.78 -14.97 7.13
CA ASN A 152 10.19 -15.73 8.31
C ASN A 152 10.98 -17.03 7.98
N LEU A 153 11.62 -17.07 6.81
CA LEU A 153 12.34 -18.25 6.31
C LEU A 153 13.67 -18.51 7.05
N PRO A 154 14.18 -19.76 7.10
CA PRO A 154 15.43 -20.09 7.79
C PRO A 154 16.65 -19.26 7.35
N GLY A 155 17.33 -18.62 8.30
CA GLY A 155 18.46 -17.72 8.03
C GLY A 155 18.07 -16.25 7.84
N ALA A 156 16.78 -15.90 7.95
CA ALA A 156 16.36 -14.51 8.03
C ALA A 156 16.90 -13.84 9.31
N VAL A 157 17.27 -12.56 9.19
CA VAL A 157 17.75 -11.75 10.32
C VAL A 157 16.61 -10.90 10.89
N PRO A 158 16.59 -10.61 12.21
CA PRO A 158 15.53 -9.79 12.81
C PRO A 158 15.51 -8.37 12.22
N LEU A 159 14.37 -7.94 11.69
CA LEU A 159 14.20 -6.60 11.10
C LEU A 159 14.51 -5.51 12.13
N GLU A 160 14.11 -5.70 13.38
CA GLU A 160 14.29 -4.75 14.49
C GLU A 160 15.75 -4.47 14.82
N ARG A 161 16.67 -5.31 14.35
CA ARG A 161 18.13 -5.20 14.57
C ARG A 161 18.92 -5.03 13.28
N THR A 162 18.22 -4.88 12.16
CA THR A 162 18.84 -4.81 10.83
C THR A 162 18.74 -3.38 10.30
N GLU A 163 19.88 -2.84 9.87
CA GLU A 163 19.87 -1.58 9.12
C GLU A 163 19.52 -1.86 7.66
N LEU A 164 18.30 -1.50 7.26
CA LEU A 164 17.88 -1.54 5.87
C LEU A 164 18.70 -0.54 5.03
N PRO A 165 19.11 -0.85 3.79
CA PRO A 165 19.74 0.14 2.91
C PRO A 165 18.78 1.29 2.59
N ARG A 166 19.31 2.52 2.49
CA ARG A 166 18.50 3.70 2.11
C ARG A 166 17.84 3.52 0.74
N ARG A 167 18.59 3.03 -0.25
CA ARG A 167 18.06 2.66 -1.56
C ARG A 167 17.94 1.14 -1.64
N CYS A 168 16.72 0.61 -1.71
CA CYS A 168 16.46 -0.82 -1.81
C CYS A 168 15.09 -1.13 -2.38
N VAL A 169 14.87 -2.40 -2.74
CA VAL A 169 13.55 -2.97 -2.99
C VAL A 169 13.17 -3.85 -1.79
N LEU A 170 12.10 -3.51 -1.09
CA LEU A 170 11.49 -4.38 -0.08
C LEU A 170 10.58 -5.38 -0.79
N LEU A 171 10.97 -6.64 -0.83
CA LEU A 171 10.25 -7.70 -1.55
C LEU A 171 9.42 -8.56 -0.58
N PHE A 172 8.13 -8.67 -0.88
CA PHE A 172 7.15 -9.45 -0.14
C PHE A 172 6.69 -10.63 -0.96
N GLY A 173 6.77 -11.82 -0.37
CA GLY A 173 6.30 -13.05 -0.97
C GLY A 173 4.77 -13.18 -0.97
N GLN A 174 4.29 -14.28 -1.52
CA GLN A 174 2.87 -14.59 -1.52
C GLN A 174 2.40 -15.08 -0.15
N GLU A 175 1.16 -14.72 0.23
CA GLU A 175 0.52 -15.24 1.43
C GLU A 175 0.41 -16.77 1.40
N GLY A 176 0.94 -17.41 2.44
CA GLY A 176 1.07 -18.87 2.53
C GLY A 176 2.52 -19.33 2.31
N PRO A 177 2.99 -19.49 1.06
CA PRO A 177 4.31 -20.04 0.78
C PRO A 177 5.46 -19.06 1.06
N GLY A 178 5.18 -17.77 1.20
CA GLY A 178 6.22 -16.75 1.36
C GLY A 178 6.91 -16.42 0.04
N LEU A 179 8.19 -16.03 0.14
CA LEU A 179 9.06 -15.74 -0.99
C LEU A 179 9.35 -16.99 -1.80
N THR A 180 9.32 -16.88 -3.12
CA THR A 180 9.83 -17.93 -4.00
C THR A 180 11.32 -18.21 -3.77
N GLU A 181 11.76 -19.42 -4.10
CA GLU A 181 13.18 -19.78 -3.99
C GLU A 181 14.07 -18.86 -4.85
N GLU A 182 13.60 -18.51 -6.04
CA GLU A 182 14.28 -17.56 -6.94
C GLU A 182 14.39 -16.17 -6.33
N ALA A 183 13.30 -15.64 -5.75
CA ALA A 183 13.34 -14.38 -5.02
C ALA A 183 14.38 -14.41 -3.88
N ARG A 184 14.45 -15.54 -3.17
CA ARG A 184 15.38 -15.75 -2.07
C ARG A 184 16.85 -15.79 -2.52
N LYS A 185 17.14 -16.40 -3.67
CA LYS A 185 18.49 -16.46 -4.25
C LYS A 185 19.03 -15.09 -4.63
N HIS A 186 18.15 -14.19 -5.10
CA HIS A 186 18.52 -12.85 -5.53
C HIS A 186 18.41 -11.79 -4.44
N ALA A 187 17.78 -12.10 -3.30
CA ALA A 187 17.75 -11.21 -2.16
C ALA A 187 19.17 -11.04 -1.58
N SER A 188 19.60 -9.79 -1.42
CA SER A 188 20.87 -9.46 -0.75
C SER A 188 20.83 -9.85 0.73
N MET A 189 19.64 -9.81 1.34
CA MET A 189 19.35 -10.38 2.65
C MET A 189 17.86 -10.66 2.80
N VAL A 190 17.51 -11.50 3.77
CA VAL A 190 16.13 -11.74 4.18
C VAL A 190 15.95 -11.28 5.62
N CYS A 191 14.97 -10.43 5.87
CA CYS A 191 14.60 -9.96 7.19
C CYS A 191 13.28 -10.59 7.64
N SER A 192 13.21 -10.97 8.91
CA SER A 192 11.98 -11.44 9.55
C SER A 192 11.55 -10.48 10.65
N ILE A 193 10.24 -10.24 10.77
CA ILE A 193 9.68 -9.48 11.90
C ILE A 193 9.57 -10.42 13.10
N ALA A 194 10.07 -9.99 14.25
CA ALA A 194 10.03 -10.78 15.48
C ALA A 194 8.58 -11.04 15.91
N GLN A 195 8.26 -12.30 16.17
CA GLN A 195 6.94 -12.74 16.61
C GLN A 195 7.07 -13.54 17.91
N PHE A 196 6.17 -13.26 18.85
CA PHE A 196 6.16 -13.87 20.19
C PHE A 196 4.84 -14.61 20.50
N GLY A 197 3.94 -14.68 19.52
CA GLY A 197 2.65 -15.35 19.62
C GLY A 197 2.67 -16.81 19.14
N SER A 198 1.49 -17.40 19.02
CA SER A 198 1.30 -18.81 18.63
C SER A 198 1.18 -19.05 17.12
N THR A 199 1.05 -18.00 16.32
CA THR A 199 0.92 -18.10 14.87
C THR A 199 2.28 -18.29 14.19
N ARG A 200 2.26 -18.91 13.01
CA ARG A 200 3.49 -19.10 12.21
C ARG A 200 3.96 -17.79 11.56
N SER A 201 3.02 -16.93 11.18
CA SER A 201 3.28 -15.67 10.49
C SER A 201 2.20 -14.63 10.80
N ILE A 202 2.51 -13.37 10.49
CA ILE A 202 1.53 -12.27 10.42
C ILE A 202 1.02 -12.11 8.98
N ASN A 203 -0.05 -11.33 8.81
CA ASN A 203 -0.57 -10.93 7.50
C ASN A 203 0.51 -10.22 6.66
N ALA A 204 0.57 -10.52 5.35
CA ALA A 204 1.59 -9.96 4.46
C ALA A 204 1.49 -8.43 4.29
N GLY A 205 0.28 -7.87 4.28
CA GLY A 205 0.08 -6.41 4.27
C GLY A 205 0.58 -5.75 5.56
N ALA A 206 0.35 -6.38 6.72
CA ALA A 206 0.89 -5.92 7.99
C ALA A 206 2.43 -6.00 8.04
N ALA A 207 3.01 -7.09 7.52
CA ALA A 207 4.47 -7.22 7.38
C ALA A 207 5.05 -6.11 6.50
N ALA A 208 4.37 -5.78 5.40
CA ALA A 208 4.78 -4.69 4.52
C ALA A 208 4.73 -3.33 5.21
N ALA A 209 3.67 -3.05 5.98
CA ALA A 209 3.60 -1.82 6.76
C ALA A 209 4.73 -1.69 7.78
N ILE A 210 5.05 -2.77 8.51
CA ILE A 210 6.14 -2.77 9.50
C ILE A 210 7.49 -2.55 8.82
N ALA A 211 7.76 -3.24 7.71
CA ALA A 211 9.02 -3.10 6.98
C ALA A 211 9.22 -1.70 6.38
N MET A 212 8.19 -1.14 5.74
CA MET A 212 8.24 0.23 5.23
C MET A 212 8.40 1.25 6.37
N HIS A 213 7.67 1.07 7.48
CA HIS A 213 7.79 1.98 8.62
C HIS A 213 9.17 1.90 9.29
N ALA A 214 9.78 0.71 9.36
CA ALA A 214 11.15 0.57 9.86
C ALA A 214 12.15 1.36 8.99
N TRP A 215 11.95 1.39 7.66
CA TRP A 215 12.73 2.25 6.78
C TRP A 215 12.47 3.74 7.07
N VAL A 216 11.20 4.14 7.17
CA VAL A 216 10.76 5.52 7.44
C VAL A 216 11.37 6.04 8.74
N GLN A 217 11.31 5.25 9.83
CA GLN A 217 11.87 5.62 11.12
C GLN A 217 13.37 5.97 11.06
N ARG A 218 14.10 5.40 10.11
CA ARG A 218 15.54 5.64 9.98
C ARG A 218 15.88 6.77 9.03
N TYR A 219 15.13 6.94 7.94
CA TYR A 219 15.57 7.76 6.81
C TYR A 219 14.65 8.91 6.45
N ALA A 220 13.38 8.89 6.87
CA ALA A 220 12.47 9.97 6.58
C ALA A 220 12.72 11.17 7.50
N ASP A 221 12.67 12.36 6.93
CA ASP A 221 12.69 13.60 7.69
C ASP A 221 11.31 13.80 8.33
N ILE A 222 11.18 13.39 9.59
CA ILE A 222 9.94 13.53 10.35
C ILE A 222 9.88 14.97 10.89
N PRO A 223 8.87 15.78 10.50
CA PRO A 223 8.69 17.11 11.09
C PRO A 223 8.57 16.97 12.61
N GLY A 224 9.38 17.72 13.36
CA GLY A 224 9.20 17.81 14.81
C GLY A 224 7.77 18.30 15.08
N GLY A 225 7.04 17.60 15.95
CA GLY A 225 5.67 17.98 16.29
C GLY A 225 5.63 19.44 16.70
N GLY A 226 4.86 20.25 15.96
CA GLY A 226 4.58 21.62 16.36
C GLY A 226 3.82 21.61 17.69
N ALA A 227 4.32 22.39 18.65
CA ALA A 227 3.51 22.88 19.77
C ALA A 227 2.42 23.82 19.25
#